data_AF-A0A2J7ZKP1-F1
#
_entry.id   AF-A0A2J7ZKP1-F1
#
_cell.length_a   1.000
_cell.length_b   1.000
_cell.length_c   1.000
_cell.angle_alpha   90.00
_cell.angle_beta   90.00
_cell.angle_gamma   90.00
#
_symmetry.space_group_name_H-M   'P 1'
#
loop_
_entity.id
_entity.type
_entity.pdbx_description
1 polymer ?
#
loop_
_entity_poly.entity_id
_entity_poly.type
_entity_poly.pdbx_seq_one_letter_code
_entity_poly.pdbx_strand_id
1 'polypeptide(L)'
;MAKPDPYQVLRLPRDFTLAELKTNYKRLALQLHPDKNIVSREHAAEVFQILTQCYKELLSEHNQKQDDKQFMELRTASRGPERAPEERERPNPLFSAGDGRFDTSIFNKFFTDNKLSDPVVEAGYGDWLKHEAPTKAAPKSKNTLPKECKSLLLHVDAMPLGRSRLSYSEMGVAAVDDFSLVPPSCKQVGATDLRVAYSLKGDDEEGPAAGSQRREYKNIGELEMDRAGIAFHMNDADASAHDSYKEWQSKQESAQQGVLRQSDERIQAHFGRLQSLIQAAPTK
;
A
#
# COMPACT_ATOMS: atom_id res chain seq x y z
N MET A 1 42.72 -8.76 4.79
CA MET A 1 42.35 -10.12 4.34
C MET A 1 41.56 -9.98 3.04
N ALA A 2 41.97 -10.66 1.97
CA ALA A 2 41.25 -10.64 0.70
C ALA A 2 39.82 -11.21 0.90
N LYS A 3 38.81 -10.61 0.24
CA LYS A 3 37.44 -11.15 0.28
C LYS A 3 37.44 -12.55 -0.34
N PRO A 4 36.92 -13.57 0.35
CA PRO A 4 36.80 -14.91 -0.24
C PRO A 4 35.80 -14.87 -1.40
N ASP A 5 36.11 -15.60 -2.47
CA ASP A 5 35.23 -15.70 -3.65
C ASP A 5 33.93 -16.43 -3.26
N PRO A 6 32.76 -15.76 -3.27
CA PRO A 6 31.50 -16.33 -2.77
C PRO A 6 31.06 -17.57 -3.58
N TYR A 7 31.42 -17.64 -4.86
CA TYR A 7 31.13 -18.78 -5.74
C TYR A 7 31.92 -20.03 -5.31
N GLN A 8 33.18 -19.84 -4.92
CA GLN A 8 34.04 -20.93 -4.45
C GLN A 8 33.64 -21.40 -3.05
N VAL A 9 33.29 -20.46 -2.15
CA VAL A 9 32.85 -20.78 -0.77
C VAL A 9 31.59 -21.65 -0.78
N LEU A 10 30.61 -21.31 -1.62
CA LEU A 10 29.35 -22.04 -1.73
C LEU A 10 29.39 -23.21 -2.72
N ARG A 11 30.53 -23.42 -3.40
CA ARG A 11 30.75 -24.46 -4.42
C ARG A 11 29.70 -24.42 -5.53
N LEU A 12 29.49 -23.22 -6.10
CA LEU A 12 28.50 -22.97 -7.14
C LEU A 12 29.17 -22.54 -8.45
N PRO A 13 28.62 -22.93 -9.62
CA PRO A 13 28.99 -22.34 -10.89
C PRO A 13 28.50 -20.88 -10.99
N ARG A 14 29.00 -20.11 -11.96
CA ARG A 14 28.56 -18.73 -12.20
C ARG A 14 27.09 -18.64 -12.67
N ASP A 15 26.61 -19.69 -13.33
CA ASP A 15 25.23 -19.81 -13.84
C ASP A 15 24.37 -20.66 -12.90
N PHE A 16 24.39 -20.35 -11.60
CA PHE A 16 23.63 -21.11 -10.61
C PHE A 16 22.14 -20.76 -10.62
N THR A 17 21.30 -21.71 -10.20
CA THR A 17 19.87 -21.47 -9.94
C THR A 17 19.62 -21.15 -8.45
N LEU A 18 18.52 -20.45 -8.13
CA LEU A 18 18.13 -20.18 -6.73
C LEU A 18 17.96 -21.46 -5.89
N ALA A 19 17.53 -22.55 -6.52
CA ALA A 19 17.40 -23.85 -5.86
C ALA A 19 18.77 -24.42 -5.47
N GLU A 20 19.75 -24.34 -6.36
CA GLU A 20 21.13 -24.77 -6.10
C GLU A 20 21.81 -23.92 -5.01
N LEU A 21 21.58 -22.60 -5.02
CA LEU A 21 22.08 -21.70 -3.99
C LEU A 21 21.58 -22.09 -2.59
N LYS A 22 20.26 -22.33 -2.45
CA LYS A 22 19.63 -22.71 -1.17
C LYS A 22 20.06 -24.09 -0.70
N THR A 23 20.14 -25.06 -1.60
CA THR A 23 20.50 -26.44 -1.26
C THR A 23 21.96 -26.56 -0.82
N ASN A 24 22.89 -25.92 -1.53
CA ASN A 24 24.31 -25.90 -1.16
C ASN A 24 24.55 -25.13 0.14
N TYR A 25 23.91 -23.98 0.32
CA TYR A 25 23.94 -23.24 1.58
C TYR A 25 23.47 -24.12 2.75
N LYS A 26 22.30 -24.76 2.62
CA LYS A 26 21.75 -25.63 3.68
C LYS A 26 22.69 -26.78 4.02
N ARG A 27 23.31 -27.41 3.01
CA ARG A 27 24.28 -28.50 3.22
C ARG A 27 25.50 -28.03 4.00
N LEU A 28 26.11 -26.91 3.61
CA LEU A 28 27.30 -26.38 4.25
C LEU A 28 27.01 -25.80 5.64
N ALA A 29 25.87 -25.11 5.81
CA ALA A 29 25.40 -24.59 7.08
C ALA A 29 25.23 -25.70 8.13
N LEU A 30 24.70 -26.87 7.74
CA LEU A 30 24.56 -28.03 8.64
C LEU A 30 25.89 -28.66 9.05
N GLN A 31 26.92 -28.59 8.19
CA GLN A 31 28.25 -29.12 8.49
C GLN A 31 29.07 -28.18 9.36
N LEU A 32 28.90 -26.87 9.17
CA LEU A 32 29.69 -25.81 9.79
C LEU A 32 28.96 -25.15 10.97
N HIS A 33 27.83 -25.71 11.41
CA HIS A 33 27.07 -25.14 12.52
C HIS A 33 27.86 -25.22 13.84
N PRO A 34 27.99 -24.12 14.60
CA PRO A 34 28.80 -24.08 15.82
C PRO A 34 28.29 -25.02 16.94
N ASP A 35 27.01 -25.40 16.90
CA ASP A 35 26.41 -26.35 17.84
C ASP A 35 26.84 -27.81 17.59
N LYS A 36 27.19 -28.17 16.35
CA LYS A 36 27.62 -29.53 15.99
C LYS A 36 29.13 -29.74 16.15
N ASN A 37 29.91 -28.65 16.11
CA ASN A 37 31.38 -28.70 16.15
C ASN A 37 31.91 -28.20 17.50
N ILE A 38 31.87 -29.07 18.51
CA ILE A 38 32.21 -28.76 19.91
C ILE A 38 33.71 -28.43 20.09
N VAL A 39 34.59 -28.98 19.24
CA VAL A 39 36.06 -28.88 19.39
C VAL A 39 36.62 -27.53 18.91
N SER A 40 35.90 -26.78 18.06
CA SER A 40 36.39 -25.52 17.49
C SER A 40 35.25 -24.53 17.25
N ARG A 41 34.48 -24.24 18.29
CA ARG A 41 33.28 -23.39 18.25
C ARG A 41 33.56 -21.99 17.68
N GLU A 42 34.69 -21.39 18.04
CA GLU A 42 35.08 -20.04 17.59
C GLU A 42 35.35 -20.01 16.08
N HIS A 43 36.19 -20.92 15.57
CA HIS A 43 36.45 -21.04 14.13
C HIS A 43 35.20 -21.44 13.32
N ALA A 44 34.34 -22.30 13.86
CA ALA A 44 33.08 -22.65 13.22
C ALA A 44 32.15 -21.44 13.10
N ALA A 45 32.10 -20.57 14.12
CA ALA A 45 31.31 -19.35 14.08
C ALA A 45 31.83 -18.35 13.03
N GLU A 46 33.15 -18.15 12.95
CA GLU A 46 33.78 -17.28 11.94
C GLU A 46 33.51 -17.76 10.51
N VAL A 47 33.70 -19.06 10.25
CA VAL A 47 33.44 -19.66 8.94
C VAL A 47 31.95 -19.60 8.58
N PHE A 48 31.06 -19.81 9.55
CA PHE A 48 29.62 -19.71 9.34
C PHE A 48 29.17 -18.29 9.00
N GLN A 49 29.77 -17.26 9.63
CA GLN A 49 29.51 -15.86 9.30
C GLN A 49 29.93 -15.54 7.87
N ILE A 50 31.12 -15.97 7.45
CA ILE A 50 31.63 -15.79 6.08
C ILE A 50 30.69 -16.47 5.07
N LEU A 51 30.27 -17.71 5.35
CA LEU A 51 29.34 -18.46 4.52
C LEU A 51 27.99 -17.74 4.38
N THR A 52 27.46 -17.22 5.49
CA THR A 52 26.20 -16.46 5.49
C THR A 52 26.30 -15.16 4.71
N GLN A 53 27.45 -14.47 4.81
CA GLN A 53 27.73 -13.26 4.05
C GLN A 53 27.77 -13.54 2.54
N CYS A 54 28.49 -14.59 2.13
CA CYS A 54 28.57 -15.01 0.72
C CYS A 54 27.19 -15.37 0.15
N TYR A 55 26.34 -16.04 0.94
CA TYR A 55 24.97 -16.39 0.52
C TYR A 55 24.11 -15.15 0.29
N LYS A 56 24.18 -14.16 1.19
CA LYS A 56 23.43 -12.90 1.06
C LYS A 56 23.88 -12.11 -0.17
N GLU A 57 25.18 -12.08 -0.44
CA GLU A 57 25.75 -11.40 -1.60
C GLU A 57 25.24 -12.02 -2.91
N LEU A 58 25.37 -13.34 -3.09
CA LEU A 58 24.86 -14.03 -4.29
C LEU A 58 23.34 -13.92 -4.47
N LEU A 59 22.58 -13.92 -3.37
CA LEU A 59 21.13 -13.74 -3.43
C LEU A 59 20.76 -12.33 -3.92
N SER A 60 21.47 -11.30 -3.45
CA SER A 60 21.26 -9.92 -3.89
C SER A 60 21.62 -9.75 -5.37
N GLU A 61 22.75 -10.31 -5.82
CA GLU A 61 23.16 -10.28 -7.23
C GLU A 61 22.14 -10.97 -8.14
N HIS A 62 21.58 -12.10 -7.73
CA HIS A 62 20.57 -12.80 -8.51
C HIS A 62 19.29 -11.97 -8.67
N ASN A 63 18.82 -11.33 -7.60
CA ASN A 63 17.62 -10.50 -7.64
C ASN A 63 17.80 -9.26 -8.52
N GLN A 64 18.93 -8.55 -8.37
CA GLN A 64 19.24 -7.39 -9.22
C GLN A 64 19.27 -7.75 -10.71
N LYS A 65 19.86 -8.91 -11.06
CA LYS A 65 19.85 -9.41 -12.45
C LYS A 65 18.45 -9.71 -12.99
N GLN A 66 17.46 -10.02 -12.13
CA GLN A 66 16.08 -10.21 -12.58
C GLN A 66 15.38 -8.87 -12.80
N ASP A 67 15.56 -7.92 -11.87
CA ASP A 67 14.98 -6.59 -11.98
C ASP A 67 15.52 -5.82 -13.20
N ASP A 68 16.83 -5.90 -13.44
CA ASP A 68 17.48 -5.27 -14.61
C ASP A 68 16.96 -5.82 -15.94
N LYS A 69 16.64 -7.13 -16.00
CA LYS A 69 16.05 -7.74 -17.20
C LYS A 69 14.67 -7.15 -17.47
N GLN A 70 13.83 -7.00 -16.45
CA GLN A 70 12.51 -6.39 -16.60
C GLN A 70 12.61 -4.94 -17.08
N PHE A 71 13.55 -4.17 -16.53
CA PHE A 71 13.78 -2.80 -16.97
C PHE A 71 14.26 -2.72 -18.42
N MET A 72 15.24 -3.53 -18.82
CA MET A 72 15.72 -3.56 -20.22
C MET A 72 14.64 -4.02 -21.19
N GLU A 73 13.80 -4.98 -20.80
CA GLU A 73 12.68 -5.45 -21.60
C GLU A 73 11.63 -4.34 -21.80
N LEU A 74 11.20 -3.68 -20.72
CA LEU A 74 10.30 -2.52 -20.76
C LEU A 74 10.88 -1.38 -21.61
N ARG A 75 12.17 -1.08 -21.45
CA ARG A 75 12.88 -0.06 -22.24
C ARG A 75 12.93 -0.42 -23.72
N THR A 76 13.13 -1.69 -24.05
CA THR A 76 13.19 -2.16 -25.44
C THR A 76 11.79 -2.17 -26.06
N ALA A 77 10.77 -2.62 -25.32
CA ALA A 77 9.38 -2.62 -25.75
C ALA A 77 8.82 -1.21 -25.99
N SER A 78 9.16 -0.26 -25.11
CA SER A 78 8.76 1.15 -25.24
C SER A 78 9.42 1.88 -26.41
N ARG A 79 10.58 1.39 -26.91
CA ARG A 79 11.25 2.00 -28.06
C ARG A 79 10.51 1.80 -29.39
N GLY A 80 9.51 0.91 -29.45
CA GLY A 80 8.76 0.62 -30.67
C GLY A 80 9.65 0.22 -31.85
N PRO A 81 9.10 -0.02 -33.05
CA PRO A 81 9.91 -0.06 -34.25
C PRO A 81 10.56 1.32 -34.44
N GLU A 82 11.90 1.37 -34.53
CA GLU A 82 12.66 2.59 -34.81
C GLU A 82 12.06 3.30 -36.05
N ARG A 83 11.27 4.35 -35.84
CA ARG A 83 10.85 5.24 -36.93
C ARG A 83 12.10 5.79 -37.60
N ALA A 84 12.11 5.77 -38.93
CA ALA A 84 13.23 6.20 -39.75
C ALA A 84 13.69 7.61 -39.32
N PRO A 85 14.99 7.94 -39.36
CA PRO A 85 15.51 9.25 -38.97
C PRO A 85 14.77 10.42 -39.66
N GLU A 86 14.34 10.23 -40.91
CA GLU A 86 13.59 11.22 -41.70
C GLU A 86 12.18 11.54 -41.16
N GLU A 87 11.56 10.68 -40.34
CA GLU A 87 10.26 10.96 -39.72
C GLU A 87 10.39 11.71 -38.39
N ARG A 88 11.57 11.69 -37.75
CA ARG A 88 11.78 12.32 -36.43
C ARG A 88 11.92 13.83 -36.52
N GLU A 89 12.36 14.35 -37.67
CA GLU A 89 12.71 15.76 -37.84
C GLU A 89 11.68 16.56 -38.65
N ARG A 90 10.57 15.97 -39.09
CA ARG A 90 9.52 16.74 -39.75
C ARG A 90 8.68 17.45 -38.68
N PRO A 91 8.80 18.77 -38.49
CA PRO A 91 7.86 19.48 -37.65
C PRO A 91 6.46 19.27 -38.24
N ASN A 92 5.46 19.02 -37.39
CA ASN A 92 4.10 18.80 -37.85
C ASN A 92 3.69 19.95 -38.78
N PRO A 93 3.36 19.67 -40.06
CA PRO A 93 3.07 20.72 -41.05
C PRO A 93 1.83 21.53 -40.67
N LEU A 94 1.00 20.99 -39.77
CA LEU A 94 -0.22 21.62 -39.27
C LEU A 94 0.05 22.86 -38.39
N PHE A 95 1.21 22.94 -37.73
CA PHE A 95 1.56 24.03 -36.79
C PHE A 95 2.79 24.82 -37.22
N SER A 96 3.30 24.57 -38.42
CA SER A 96 4.43 25.32 -38.98
C SER A 96 3.91 26.42 -39.89
N ALA A 97 4.37 27.65 -39.68
CA ALA A 97 4.22 28.73 -40.66
C ALA A 97 4.98 28.36 -41.95
N GLY A 98 4.72 29.07 -43.06
CA GLY A 98 5.37 28.82 -44.36
C GLY A 98 6.91 28.81 -44.36
N ASP A 99 7.55 29.26 -43.27
CA ASP A 99 9.00 29.23 -43.02
C ASP A 99 9.49 27.98 -42.24
N GLY A 100 8.61 27.03 -41.90
CA GLY A 100 8.96 25.87 -41.06
C GLY A 100 9.09 26.16 -39.56
N ARG A 101 8.79 27.39 -39.12
CA ARG A 101 8.77 27.79 -37.70
C ARG A 101 7.41 27.51 -37.07
N PHE A 102 7.41 26.96 -35.85
CA PHE A 102 6.18 26.68 -35.10
C PHE A 102 5.41 27.96 -34.75
N ASP A 103 4.14 28.03 -35.15
CA ASP A 103 3.25 29.17 -34.86
C ASP A 103 2.35 28.86 -33.67
N THR A 104 2.68 29.46 -32.52
CA THR A 104 1.95 29.33 -31.26
C THR A 104 0.48 29.76 -31.40
N SER A 105 0.15 30.70 -32.29
CA SER A 105 -1.22 31.21 -32.43
C SER A 105 -2.14 30.21 -33.12
N ILE A 106 -1.63 29.52 -34.14
CA ILE A 106 -2.35 28.45 -34.85
C ILE A 106 -2.49 27.24 -33.94
N PHE A 107 -1.42 26.89 -33.22
CA PHE A 107 -1.47 25.82 -32.22
C PHE A 107 -2.50 26.09 -31.13
N ASN A 108 -2.50 27.29 -30.52
CA ASN A 108 -3.43 27.61 -29.45
C ASN A 108 -4.89 27.50 -29.91
N LYS A 109 -5.21 27.96 -31.13
CA LYS A 109 -6.55 27.80 -31.72
C LYS A 109 -6.90 26.33 -31.93
N PHE A 110 -6.00 25.58 -32.57
CA PHE A 110 -6.24 24.16 -32.81
C PHE A 110 -6.37 23.35 -31.51
N PHE A 111 -5.57 23.70 -30.50
CA PHE A 111 -5.62 23.11 -29.17
C PHE A 111 -6.93 23.44 -28.47
N THR A 112 -7.38 24.70 -28.47
CA THR A 112 -8.66 25.07 -27.84
C THR A 112 -9.84 24.37 -28.53
N ASP A 113 -9.81 24.28 -29.86
CA ASP A 113 -10.90 23.70 -30.65
C ASP A 113 -10.97 22.17 -30.50
N ASN A 114 -9.83 21.53 -30.24
CA ASN A 114 -9.72 20.07 -30.09
C ASN A 114 -9.31 19.65 -28.67
N LYS A 115 -9.50 20.49 -27.66
CA LYS A 115 -9.20 20.13 -26.28
C LYS A 115 -10.20 19.07 -25.82
N LEU A 116 -9.73 17.92 -25.34
CA LEU A 116 -10.60 16.95 -24.69
C LEU A 116 -10.86 17.41 -23.25
N SER A 117 -12.02 18.02 -23.02
CA SER A 117 -12.48 18.36 -21.68
C SER A 117 -12.86 17.09 -20.92
N ASP A 118 -12.15 16.80 -19.83
CA ASP A 118 -12.53 15.76 -18.89
C ASP A 118 -13.35 16.40 -17.75
N PRO A 119 -14.64 16.06 -17.61
CA PRO A 119 -15.49 16.59 -16.55
C PRO A 119 -14.93 16.35 -15.14
N VAL A 120 -14.21 15.25 -14.93
CA VAL A 120 -13.64 14.90 -13.61
C VAL A 120 -12.45 15.78 -13.28
N VAL A 121 -11.56 15.99 -14.25
CA VAL A 121 -10.34 16.80 -14.06
C VAL A 121 -10.66 18.29 -14.07
N GLU A 122 -11.57 18.75 -14.94
CA GLU A 122 -11.92 20.17 -15.06
C GLU A 122 -12.86 20.66 -13.95
N ALA A 123 -13.76 19.82 -13.41
CA ALA A 123 -14.58 20.22 -12.26
C ALA A 123 -13.75 20.41 -10.98
N GLY A 124 -12.68 19.63 -10.84
CA GLY A 124 -11.76 19.68 -9.69
C GLY A 124 -12.48 19.50 -8.35
N TYR A 125 -11.86 20.00 -7.28
CA TYR A 125 -12.44 19.99 -5.93
C TYR A 125 -13.31 21.23 -5.64
N GLY A 126 -13.57 22.06 -6.66
CA GLY A 126 -14.25 23.34 -6.47
C GLY A 126 -15.64 23.19 -5.87
N ASP A 127 -16.41 22.18 -6.31
CA ASP A 127 -17.73 21.91 -5.76
C ASP A 127 -17.66 21.37 -4.33
N TRP A 128 -16.68 20.51 -4.01
CA TRP A 128 -16.45 20.06 -2.64
C TRP A 128 -16.09 21.25 -1.72
N LEU A 129 -15.21 22.16 -2.17
CA LEU A 129 -14.81 23.33 -1.39
C LEU A 129 -15.98 24.31 -1.15
N LYS A 130 -16.92 24.41 -2.09
CA LYS A 130 -18.14 25.23 -1.92
C LYS A 130 -19.05 24.69 -0.82
N HIS A 131 -19.02 23.39 -0.52
CA HIS A 131 -19.79 22.81 0.57
C HIS A 131 -19.21 23.08 1.97
N GLU A 132 -17.93 23.46 2.05
CA GLU A 132 -17.27 23.85 3.31
C GLU A 132 -17.12 25.36 3.49
N ALA A 133 -17.45 26.16 2.47
CA ALA A 133 -17.55 27.59 2.64
C ALA A 133 -18.57 27.87 3.76
N PRO A 134 -18.20 28.61 4.83
CA PRO A 134 -19.10 28.90 5.94
C PRO A 134 -20.18 29.86 5.45
N THR A 135 -21.21 29.34 4.79
CA THR A 135 -22.29 30.13 4.18
C THR A 135 -23.30 30.62 5.20
N LYS A 136 -23.15 30.27 6.49
CA LYS A 136 -23.89 30.88 7.60
C LYS A 136 -22.96 31.04 8.78
N ALA A 137 -22.92 32.25 9.35
CA ALA A 137 -22.26 32.51 10.63
C ALA A 137 -22.61 31.39 11.61
N ALA A 138 -21.58 30.78 12.21
CA ALA A 138 -21.73 29.68 13.14
C ALA A 138 -22.85 30.02 14.14
N PRO A 139 -23.88 29.17 14.30
CA PRO A 139 -24.87 29.39 15.33
C PRO A 139 -24.11 29.46 16.65
N LYS A 140 -24.28 30.57 17.40
CA LYS A 140 -23.76 30.68 18.77
C LYS A 140 -24.49 29.65 19.63
N SER A 141 -24.07 28.39 19.58
CA SER A 141 -24.59 27.36 20.46
C SER A 141 -24.10 27.67 21.86
N LYS A 142 -25.03 27.99 22.76
CA LYS A 142 -24.77 27.85 24.19
C LYS A 142 -24.46 26.37 24.39
N ASN A 143 -23.23 26.04 24.76
CA ASN A 143 -22.81 24.68 25.07
C ASN A 143 -23.57 24.20 26.32
N THR A 144 -24.75 23.64 26.12
CA THR A 144 -25.39 22.75 27.08
C THR A 144 -25.52 21.40 26.39
N LEU A 145 -24.55 20.53 26.65
CA LEU A 145 -24.61 19.13 26.29
C LEU A 145 -25.84 18.48 26.96
N PRO A 146 -26.62 17.64 26.26
CA PRO A 146 -27.64 16.81 26.88
C PRO A 146 -27.00 15.91 27.95
N LYS A 147 -27.63 15.77 29.11
CA LYS A 147 -27.10 15.01 30.25
C LYS A 147 -27.06 13.48 30.05
N GLU A 148 -27.28 12.97 28.85
CA GLU A 148 -27.41 11.51 28.59
C GLU A 148 -26.70 11.03 27.32
N CYS A 149 -25.57 11.65 26.93
CA CYS A 149 -24.67 11.03 25.95
C CYS A 149 -23.51 10.38 26.68
N LYS A 150 -23.67 9.10 27.06
CA LYS A 150 -22.52 8.26 27.42
C LYS A 150 -21.86 7.78 26.12
N SER A 151 -20.55 8.03 26.03
CA SER A 151 -19.61 7.69 24.95
C SER A 151 -19.91 8.26 23.55
N LEU A 152 -19.62 9.55 23.35
CA LEU A 152 -19.14 10.01 22.05
C LEU A 152 -17.68 9.56 21.89
N LEU A 153 -17.41 8.78 20.86
CA LEU A 153 -16.06 8.36 20.46
C LEU A 153 -15.34 9.57 19.85
N LEU A 154 -14.77 10.39 20.72
CA LEU A 154 -13.97 11.55 20.32
C LEU A 154 -12.57 11.01 19.98
N HIS A 155 -12.27 10.93 18.68
CA HIS A 155 -10.89 10.73 18.24
C HIS A 155 -10.11 12.00 18.58
N VAL A 156 -9.42 11.97 19.73
CA VAL A 156 -8.45 13.00 20.11
C VAL A 156 -7.10 12.47 19.66
N ASP A 157 -6.42 13.21 18.78
CA ASP A 157 -5.04 12.91 18.42
C ASP A 157 -4.22 12.75 19.71
N ALA A 158 -3.66 11.57 19.91
CA ALA A 158 -3.02 11.21 21.16
C ALA A 158 -1.80 12.11 21.41
N MET A 159 -1.96 13.14 22.24
CA MET A 159 -0.81 13.80 22.86
C MET A 159 -0.21 12.81 23.87
N PRO A 160 1.09 12.47 23.77
CA PRO A 160 1.74 11.57 24.71
C PRO A 160 1.93 12.28 26.05
N LEU A 161 0.86 12.36 26.83
CA LEU A 161 0.90 12.78 28.23
C LEU A 161 1.08 11.52 29.06
N GLY A 162 2.34 11.09 29.20
CA GLY A 162 2.70 10.08 30.20
C GLY A 162 2.28 10.56 31.59
N ARG A 163 1.98 9.63 32.51
CA ARG A 163 1.72 9.93 33.92
C ARG A 163 2.99 10.44 34.61
N SER A 164 3.34 11.69 34.37
CA SER A 164 4.33 12.42 35.16
C SER A 164 3.74 12.71 36.54
N ARG A 165 4.49 12.45 37.61
CA ARG A 165 4.14 12.95 38.96
C ARG A 165 4.38 14.47 39.07
N LEU A 166 5.10 15.04 38.10
CA LEU A 166 5.43 16.45 38.02
C LEU A 166 4.42 17.15 37.10
N SER A 167 4.22 18.44 37.32
CA SER A 167 3.31 19.27 36.52
C SER A 167 3.83 19.59 35.10
N TYR A 168 4.89 18.93 34.65
CA TYR A 168 5.56 19.17 33.37
C TYR A 168 5.97 17.85 32.70
N SER A 169 6.11 17.88 31.36
CA SER A 169 6.54 16.73 30.55
C SER A 169 8.03 16.45 30.75
N GLU A 170 8.35 15.23 31.18
CA GLU A 170 9.72 14.76 31.34
C GLU A 170 10.26 14.29 29.98
N MET A 171 11.24 15.02 29.44
CA MET A 171 11.96 14.61 28.23
C MET A 171 13.08 13.64 28.61
N GLY A 172 13.11 12.45 28.00
CA GLY A 172 14.19 11.45 28.18
C GLY A 172 13.80 10.16 28.90
N VAL A 173 12.51 9.95 29.19
CA VAL A 173 12.03 8.64 29.67
C VAL A 173 12.02 7.66 28.49
N ALA A 174 12.78 6.58 28.59
CA ALA A 174 13.08 5.69 27.47
C ALA A 174 11.86 4.93 26.90
N ALA A 175 10.81 4.74 27.72
CA ALA A 175 9.53 4.17 27.29
C ALA A 175 8.42 4.60 28.26
N VAL A 176 7.28 5.03 27.73
CA VAL A 176 6.04 5.24 28.50
C VAL A 176 5.14 4.05 28.23
N ASP A 177 4.91 3.21 29.24
CA ASP A 177 4.17 1.95 29.09
C ASP A 177 2.64 2.09 29.21
N ASP A 178 2.15 3.24 29.70
CA ASP A 178 0.72 3.52 29.87
C ASP A 178 0.37 4.95 29.47
N PHE A 179 -0.41 5.08 28.40
CA PHE A 179 -0.93 6.35 27.88
C PHE A 179 -2.35 6.66 28.37
N SER A 180 -2.88 5.88 29.32
CA SER A 180 -4.23 6.05 29.84
C SER A 180 -4.30 7.25 30.80
N LEU A 181 -5.09 8.25 30.44
CA LEU A 181 -5.33 9.46 31.21
C LEU A 181 -6.47 9.22 32.22
N VAL A 182 -6.10 8.92 33.47
CA VAL A 182 -7.03 8.94 34.60
C VAL A 182 -6.60 10.05 35.57
N PRO A 183 -7.27 11.22 35.57
CA PRO A 183 -7.05 12.19 36.63
C PRO A 183 -7.54 11.58 37.96
N PRO A 184 -6.77 11.72 39.06
CA PRO A 184 -7.03 11.01 40.32
C PRO A 184 -8.37 11.38 41.01
N SER A 185 -9.11 12.38 40.52
CA SER A 185 -10.38 12.82 41.12
C SER A 185 -11.64 12.50 40.31
N CYS A 186 -11.54 11.94 39.10
CA CYS A 186 -12.72 11.68 38.26
C CYS A 186 -12.99 10.19 38.13
N LYS A 187 -14.19 9.74 38.51
CA LYS A 187 -14.69 8.36 38.30
C LYS A 187 -15.03 8.07 36.83
N GLN A 188 -14.67 8.95 35.90
CA GLN A 188 -14.99 8.84 34.48
C GLN A 188 -13.68 8.95 33.70
N VAL A 189 -13.34 7.87 33.00
CA VAL A 189 -12.05 7.74 32.31
C VAL A 189 -12.05 8.67 31.10
N GLY A 190 -11.06 9.56 31.00
CA GLY A 190 -11.00 10.56 29.93
C GLY A 190 -10.46 10.00 28.62
N ALA A 191 -9.43 9.14 28.69
CA ALA A 191 -8.90 8.39 27.56
C ALA A 191 -8.13 7.16 28.08
N THR A 192 -8.28 6.01 27.41
CA THR A 192 -7.52 4.78 27.69
C THR A 192 -6.70 4.39 26.47
N ASP A 193 -5.58 3.71 26.69
CA ASP A 193 -4.85 3.06 25.59
C ASP A 193 -5.80 2.16 24.78
N LEU A 194 -5.74 2.28 23.45
CA LEU A 194 -6.47 1.44 22.49
C LEU A 194 -6.35 -0.04 22.84
N ARG A 195 -5.15 -0.52 23.17
CA ARG A 195 -4.97 -1.94 23.51
C ARG A 195 -5.80 -2.34 24.73
N VAL A 196 -5.90 -1.46 25.71
CA VAL A 196 -6.66 -1.67 26.94
C VAL A 196 -8.17 -1.53 26.70
N ALA A 197 -8.61 -0.59 25.86
CA ALA A 197 -10.02 -0.42 25.48
C ALA A 197 -10.60 -1.66 24.79
N TYR A 198 -9.81 -2.33 23.95
CA TYR A 198 -10.24 -3.55 23.25
C TYR A 198 -10.01 -4.85 24.05
N SER A 199 -9.25 -4.78 25.15
CA SER A 199 -8.94 -5.96 25.98
C SER A 199 -9.73 -6.02 27.29
N LEU A 200 -10.10 -4.87 27.85
CA LEU A 200 -11.03 -4.82 28.98
C LEU A 200 -12.40 -5.23 28.45
N LYS A 201 -13.01 -6.22 29.12
CA LYS A 201 -14.42 -6.53 28.97
C LYS A 201 -15.19 -5.21 29.02
N GLY A 202 -15.73 -4.78 27.89
CA GLY A 202 -16.72 -3.72 27.90
C GLY A 202 -17.88 -4.19 28.76
N ASP A 203 -18.26 -3.38 29.74
CA ASP A 203 -19.60 -3.41 30.31
C ASP A 203 -20.64 -2.84 29.30
N ASP A 204 -20.24 -2.66 28.04
CA ASP A 204 -21.08 -2.27 26.93
C ASP A 204 -21.78 -3.52 26.37
N GLU A 205 -23.11 -3.48 26.33
CA GLU A 205 -24.02 -4.55 25.89
C GLU A 205 -23.88 -4.99 24.41
N GLU A 206 -22.85 -4.54 23.69
CA GLU A 206 -22.57 -4.96 22.30
C GLU A 206 -21.12 -5.45 22.08
N GLY A 207 -20.41 -5.85 23.14
CA GLY A 207 -19.29 -6.79 23.03
C GLY A 207 -19.78 -8.23 22.74
N PRO A 208 -18.92 -9.16 22.27
CA PRO A 208 -19.34 -10.55 22.09
C PRO A 208 -19.91 -11.02 23.42
N ALA A 209 -21.17 -11.45 23.38
CA ALA A 209 -22.09 -11.64 24.49
C ALA A 209 -21.42 -11.79 25.86
N ALA A 210 -21.94 -11.07 26.87
CA ALA A 210 -21.59 -11.13 28.30
C ALA A 210 -21.73 -12.54 28.97
N GLY A 211 -21.69 -13.62 28.20
CA GLY A 211 -21.58 -15.02 28.61
C GLY A 211 -20.60 -15.85 27.79
N SER A 212 -19.81 -15.27 26.86
CA SER A 212 -18.76 -16.00 26.15
C SER A 212 -17.57 -16.24 27.08
N GLN A 213 -17.71 -17.22 27.97
CA GLN A 213 -16.58 -17.81 28.66
C GLN A 213 -15.59 -18.29 27.61
N ARG A 214 -14.44 -17.61 27.50
CA ARG A 214 -13.32 -18.08 26.69
C ARG A 214 -13.02 -19.51 27.15
N ARG A 215 -13.25 -20.49 26.29
CA ARG A 215 -13.02 -21.90 26.63
C ARG A 215 -11.56 -22.08 27.01
N GLU A 216 -11.33 -22.59 28.21
CA GLU A 216 -10.01 -22.99 28.67
C GLU A 216 -9.78 -24.45 28.25
N TYR A 217 -8.69 -24.70 27.53
CA TYR A 217 -8.32 -26.02 27.05
C TYR A 217 -7.17 -26.57 27.88
N LYS A 218 -7.22 -27.87 28.21
CA LYS A 218 -6.20 -28.50 29.06
C LYS A 218 -4.93 -28.84 28.29
N ASN A 219 -5.04 -29.09 26.99
CA ASN A 219 -3.93 -29.36 26.10
C ASN A 219 -4.19 -28.81 24.68
N ILE A 220 -3.13 -28.76 23.87
CA ILE A 220 -3.21 -28.22 22.50
C ILE A 220 -4.11 -29.09 21.62
N GLY A 221 -4.10 -30.41 21.81
CA GLY A 221 -4.93 -31.34 21.05
C GLY A 221 -6.43 -31.12 21.23
N GLU A 222 -6.89 -30.80 22.44
CA GLU A 222 -8.30 -30.49 22.73
C GLU A 222 -8.76 -29.21 22.01
N LEU A 223 -7.89 -28.19 21.96
CA LEU A 223 -8.15 -26.96 21.20
C LEU A 223 -8.23 -27.24 19.70
N GLU A 224 -7.35 -28.08 19.17
CA GLU A 224 -7.34 -28.46 17.75
C GLU A 224 -8.60 -29.26 17.38
N MET A 225 -9.04 -30.17 18.24
CA MET A 225 -10.27 -30.94 18.03
C MET A 225 -11.53 -30.06 18.09
N ASP A 226 -11.62 -29.15 19.06
CA ASP A 226 -12.74 -28.20 19.15
C ASP A 226 -12.77 -27.29 17.92
N ARG A 227 -11.61 -26.80 17.47
CA ARG A 227 -11.50 -26.01 16.23
C ARG A 227 -11.84 -26.80 14.98
N ALA A 228 -11.45 -28.06 14.89
CA ALA A 228 -11.75 -28.91 13.75
C ALA A 228 -13.25 -29.19 13.59
N GLY A 229 -14.02 -29.12 14.70
CA GLY A 229 -15.48 -29.27 14.70
C GLY A 229 -16.25 -28.00 14.32
N ILE A 230 -15.61 -26.83 14.26
CA ILE A 230 -16.29 -25.57 13.90
C ILE A 230 -16.40 -25.50 12.38
N ALA A 231 -17.54 -25.95 11.84
CA ALA A 231 -17.88 -25.72 10.44
C ALA A 231 -18.32 -24.26 10.25
N PHE A 232 -17.56 -23.47 9.49
CA PHE A 232 -17.97 -22.13 9.06
C PHE A 232 -18.98 -22.24 7.92
N HIS A 233 -20.19 -22.68 8.24
CA HIS A 233 -21.34 -22.58 7.36
C HIS A 233 -22.07 -21.30 7.73
N MET A 234 -22.14 -20.38 6.77
CA MET A 234 -22.91 -19.16 6.95
C MET A 234 -24.38 -19.57 7.19
N ASN A 235 -25.05 -19.00 8.20
CA ASN A 235 -26.49 -19.22 8.35
C ASN A 235 -27.22 -18.78 7.07
N ASP A 236 -28.38 -19.37 6.76
CA ASP A 236 -29.12 -19.04 5.52
C ASP A 236 -29.42 -17.53 5.37
N ALA A 237 -29.67 -16.85 6.49
CA ALA A 237 -29.87 -15.40 6.53
C ALA A 237 -28.59 -14.61 6.21
N ASP A 238 -27.46 -15.03 6.79
CA ASP A 238 -26.15 -14.43 6.58
C ASP A 238 -25.63 -14.72 5.15
N ALA A 239 -25.92 -15.91 4.60
CA ALA A 239 -25.62 -16.28 3.22
C ALA A 239 -26.38 -15.39 2.24
N SER A 240 -27.68 -15.16 2.49
CA SER A 240 -28.51 -14.27 1.67
C SER A 240 -28.03 -12.82 1.72
N ALA A 241 -27.65 -12.33 2.92
CA ALA A 241 -27.07 -11.00 3.07
C ALA A 241 -25.75 -10.86 2.31
N HIS A 242 -24.88 -11.87 2.41
CA HIS A 242 -23.61 -11.91 1.67
C HIS A 242 -23.79 -11.90 0.16
N ASP A 243 -24.77 -12.66 -0.36
CA ASP A 243 -25.06 -12.67 -1.79
C ASP A 243 -25.64 -11.34 -2.27
N SER A 244 -26.54 -10.71 -1.50
CA SER A 244 -27.03 -9.36 -1.81
C SER A 244 -25.91 -8.31 -1.83
N TYR A 245 -24.93 -8.44 -0.92
CA TYR A 245 -23.76 -7.56 -0.88
C TYR A 245 -22.85 -7.77 -2.10
N LYS A 246 -22.61 -9.02 -2.52
CA LYS A 246 -21.87 -9.32 -3.75
C LYS A 246 -22.57 -8.76 -4.99
N GLU A 247 -23.89 -8.89 -5.08
CA GLU A 247 -24.65 -8.31 -6.19
C GLU A 247 -24.52 -6.79 -6.21
N TRP A 248 -24.61 -6.14 -5.05
CA TRP A 248 -24.40 -4.70 -4.92
C TRP A 248 -22.99 -4.31 -5.38
N GLN A 249 -21.96 -5.03 -4.94
CA GLN A 249 -20.58 -4.80 -5.38
C GLN A 249 -20.43 -4.97 -6.90
N SER A 250 -20.97 -6.05 -7.45
CA SER A 250 -20.91 -6.32 -8.90
C SER A 250 -21.62 -5.23 -9.72
N LYS A 251 -22.74 -4.70 -9.22
CA LYS A 251 -23.43 -3.54 -9.84
C LYS A 251 -22.57 -2.28 -9.78
N GLN A 252 -21.92 -2.00 -8.65
CA GLN A 252 -21.00 -0.86 -8.53
C GLN A 252 -19.80 -1.01 -9.48
N GLU A 253 -19.18 -2.18 -9.52
CA GLU A 253 -18.06 -2.45 -10.41
C GLU A 253 -18.47 -2.35 -11.89
N SER A 254 -19.62 -2.89 -12.26
CA SER A 254 -20.14 -2.75 -13.62
C SER A 254 -20.40 -1.29 -13.99
N ALA A 255 -20.88 -0.47 -13.05
CA ALA A 255 -21.09 0.96 -13.28
C ALA A 255 -19.73 1.69 -13.47
N GLN A 256 -18.73 1.38 -12.63
CA GLN A 256 -17.37 1.92 -12.76
C GLN A 256 -16.75 1.53 -14.11
N GLN A 257 -16.82 0.26 -14.50
CA GLN A 257 -16.34 -0.21 -15.80
C GLN A 257 -17.08 0.47 -16.96
N GLY A 258 -18.38 0.72 -16.81
CA GLY A 258 -19.17 1.47 -17.80
C GLY A 258 -18.68 2.91 -17.99
N VAL A 259 -18.41 3.63 -16.90
CA VAL A 259 -17.83 4.98 -16.96
C VAL A 259 -16.44 4.96 -17.61
N LEU A 260 -15.60 3.99 -17.24
CA LEU A 260 -14.27 3.84 -17.83
C LEU A 260 -14.36 3.58 -19.34
N ARG A 261 -15.21 2.64 -19.78
CA ARG A 261 -15.43 2.36 -21.21
C ARG A 261 -15.90 3.60 -21.98
N GLN A 262 -16.84 4.36 -21.43
CA GLN A 262 -17.29 5.61 -22.06
C GLN A 262 -16.16 6.64 -22.18
N SER A 263 -15.28 6.72 -21.17
CA SER A 263 -14.09 7.56 -21.23
C SER A 263 -13.14 7.10 -22.34
N ASP A 264 -12.84 5.81 -22.38
CA ASP A 264 -11.95 5.22 -23.39
C ASP A 264 -12.48 5.42 -24.81
N GLU A 265 -13.78 5.18 -25.04
CA GLU A 265 -14.44 5.41 -26.33
C GLU A 265 -14.33 6.88 -26.77
N ARG A 266 -14.53 7.83 -25.84
CA ARG A 266 -14.37 9.26 -26.12
C ARG A 266 -12.93 9.61 -26.49
N ILE A 267 -11.95 9.08 -25.74
CA ILE A 267 -10.52 9.27 -26.01
C ILE A 267 -10.14 8.69 -27.37
N GLN A 268 -10.58 7.47 -27.68
CA GLN A 268 -10.31 6.82 -28.96
C GLN A 268 -10.94 7.58 -30.14
N ALA A 269 -12.20 8.01 -30.01
CA ALA A 269 -12.87 8.79 -31.03
C ALA A 269 -12.19 10.16 -31.26
N HIS A 270 -11.75 10.81 -30.17
CA HIS A 270 -10.99 12.05 -30.22
C HIS A 270 -9.63 11.87 -30.89
N PHE A 271 -8.89 10.82 -30.50
CA PHE A 271 -7.61 10.46 -31.11
C PHE A 271 -7.75 10.19 -32.61
N GLY A 272 -8.74 9.39 -33.01
CA GLY A 272 -8.99 9.09 -34.44
C GLY A 272 -9.31 10.35 -35.25
N ARG A 273 -10.07 11.29 -34.66
CA ARG A 273 -10.35 12.59 -35.27
C ARG A 273 -9.08 13.44 -35.43
N LEU A 274 -8.24 13.52 -34.40
CA LEU A 274 -6.98 14.25 -34.49
C LEU A 274 -6.04 13.63 -35.53
N GLN A 275 -5.96 12.31 -35.57
CA GLN A 275 -5.14 11.60 -36.54
C GLN A 275 -5.59 11.89 -37.97
N SER A 276 -6.91 11.89 -38.24
CA SER A 276 -7.43 12.23 -39.56
C SER A 276 -7.16 13.68 -39.95
N LEU A 277 -7.26 14.63 -39.01
CA LEU A 277 -6.92 16.04 -39.23
C LEU A 277 -5.43 16.24 -39.55
N ILE A 278 -4.55 15.52 -38.85
CA ILE A 278 -3.10 15.56 -39.10
C ILE A 278 -2.77 14.96 -40.46
N GLN A 279 -3.40 13.85 -40.85
CA GLN A 279 -3.18 13.19 -42.14
C GLN A 279 -3.79 13.96 -43.33
N ALA A 280 -4.91 14.66 -43.12
CA ALA A 280 -5.55 15.49 -44.14
C ALA A 280 -4.84 16.84 -44.35
N ALA A 281 -3.87 17.19 -43.49
CA ALA A 281 -3.07 18.40 -43.66
C ALA A 281 -2.21 18.26 -44.93
N PRO A 282 -2.28 19.20 -45.89
CA PRO A 282 -1.46 19.13 -47.09
C PRO A 282 0.00 19.23 -46.69
N THR A 283 0.76 18.17 -46.95
CA THR A 283 2.22 18.21 -46.96
C THR A 283 2.64 19.13 -48.11
N LYS A 284 2.92 20.40 -47.81
CA LYS A 284 3.60 21.29 -48.73
C LYS A 284 5.10 21.04 -48.69
#